data_AF-A0A8H3BW70-F1
#
_entry.id   AF-A0A8H3BW70-F1
#
_cell.length_a   1.000
_cell.length_b   1.000
_cell.length_c   1.000
_cell.angle_alpha   90.00
_cell.angle_beta   90.00
_cell.angle_gamma   90.00
#
_symmetry.space_group_name_H-M   'P 1'
#
loop_
_entity.id
_entity.type
_entity.pdbx_description
1 polymer ?
#
loop_
_entity_poly.entity_id
_entity_poly.type
_entity_poly.pdbx_seq_one_letter_code
_entity_poly.pdbx_strand_id
1 'polypeptide(L)'
;MDKRSPFLTPIQTASTDIDNILCELITHVKKFKCPSELDFLKGTQNGLLLLNSEKNRPFINQLRKFDGLRTRLAKVQTHGNEQLEAKRRATDMAIRRALFRMKEYQLKLYDKYTEAY
;
A
#
# COMPACT_ATOMS: atom_id res chain seq x y z
N MET A 1 15.01 37.08 -25.35
CA MET A 1 14.76 36.66 -23.96
C MET A 1 13.72 35.56 -23.99
N ASP A 2 14.18 34.31 -23.96
CA ASP A 2 13.31 33.15 -24.15
C ASP A 2 12.68 32.75 -22.81
N LYS A 3 11.36 32.91 -22.68
CA LYS A 3 10.61 32.52 -21.49
C LYS A 3 10.35 31.01 -21.55
N ARG A 4 11.28 30.19 -21.07
CA ARG A 4 11.00 28.77 -20.81
C ARG A 4 9.94 28.65 -19.71
N SER A 5 8.72 28.29 -20.11
CA SER A 5 7.66 27.79 -19.23
C SER A 5 8.14 26.51 -18.51
N PRO A 6 7.74 26.24 -17.25
CA PRO A 6 8.46 25.36 -16.33
C PRO A 6 7.99 23.91 -16.48
N PHE A 7 8.43 23.22 -17.52
CA PHE A 7 8.25 21.77 -17.60
C PHE A 7 9.33 21.08 -16.77
N LEU A 8 8.91 20.30 -15.78
CA LEU A 8 9.80 19.45 -14.99
C LEU A 8 10.57 18.52 -15.94
N THR A 9 11.86 18.34 -15.67
CA THR A 9 12.64 17.31 -16.38
C THR A 9 12.08 15.92 -16.05
N PRO A 10 12.32 14.90 -16.90
CA PRO A 10 11.87 13.53 -16.61
C PRO A 10 12.30 13.02 -15.22
N ILE A 11 13.52 13.39 -14.79
CA ILE A 11 14.05 13.07 -13.47
C ILE A 11 13.23 13.75 -12.36
N GLN A 12 12.89 15.03 -12.53
CA GLN A 12 12.07 15.76 -11.56
C GLN A 12 10.65 15.20 -11.48
N THR A 13 10.03 14.89 -12.63
CA THR A 13 8.71 14.24 -12.68
C THR A 13 8.73 12.90 -11.94
N ALA A 14 9.69 12.03 -12.23
CA ALA A 14 9.83 10.75 -11.55
C ALA A 14 10.06 10.91 -10.04
N SER A 15 10.86 11.89 -9.61
CA SER A 15 11.07 12.20 -8.19
C SER A 15 9.76 12.58 -7.51
N THR A 16 8.98 13.49 -8.13
CA THR A 16 7.69 13.97 -7.63
C THR A 16 6.66 12.85 -7.58
N ASP A 17 6.62 11.96 -8.57
CA ASP A 17 5.71 10.81 -8.57
C ASP A 17 6.00 9.85 -7.41
N ILE A 18 7.28 9.57 -7.11
CA ILE A 18 7.65 8.74 -5.96
C ILE A 18 7.26 9.42 -4.65
N ASP A 19 7.45 10.75 -4.53
CA ASP A 19 7.04 11.51 -3.34
C ASP A 19 5.53 11.47 -3.13
N ASN A 20 4.76 11.67 -4.20
CA ASN A 20 3.30 11.61 -4.15
C ASN A 20 2.83 10.23 -3.67
N ILE A 21 3.40 9.15 -4.21
CA ILE A 21 3.09 7.79 -3.77
C ILE A 21 3.40 7.59 -2.27
N LEU A 22 4.54 8.10 -1.80
CA LEU A 22 4.92 8.01 -0.39
C LEU A 22 3.97 8.81 0.51
N CYS A 23 3.61 10.03 0.10
CA CYS A 23 2.64 10.87 0.82
C CYS A 23 1.26 10.23 0.88
N GLU A 24 0.80 9.61 -0.21
CA GLU A 24 -0.46 8.85 -0.24
C GLU A 24 -0.40 7.64 0.70
N LEU A 25 0.70 6.87 0.70
CA LEU A 25 0.90 5.77 1.64
C LEU A 25 0.77 6.25 3.08
N ILE A 26 1.50 7.30 3.45
CA ILE A 26 1.48 7.88 4.80
C ILE A 26 0.07 8.33 5.17
N THR A 27 -0.63 8.99 4.24
CA THR A 27 -2.00 9.45 4.45
C THR A 27 -2.96 8.29 4.69
N HIS A 28 -2.86 7.24 3.88
CA HIS A 28 -3.68 6.05 4.04
C HIS A 28 -3.38 5.32 5.34
N VAL A 29 -2.11 5.19 5.75
CA VAL A 29 -1.75 4.59 7.04
C VAL A 29 -2.30 5.41 8.20
N LYS A 30 -2.14 6.74 8.19
CA LYS A 30 -2.58 7.63 9.28
C LYS A 30 -4.11 7.66 9.44
N LYS A 31 -4.85 7.63 8.33
CA LYS A 31 -6.32 7.73 8.34
C LYS A 31 -7.01 6.38 8.58
N PHE A 32 -6.29 5.28 8.43
CA PHE A 32 -6.89 3.96 8.54
C PHE A 32 -7.18 3.60 10.00
N LYS A 33 -8.44 3.27 10.28
CA LYS A 33 -8.85 2.68 11.55
C LYS A 33 -8.95 1.18 11.35
N CYS A 34 -8.11 0.42 12.05
CA CYS A 34 -8.17 -1.03 12.00
C CYS A 34 -9.51 -1.52 12.58
N PRO A 35 -10.26 -2.37 11.86
CA PRO A 35 -11.48 -2.97 12.39
C PRO A 35 -11.12 -3.94 13.52
N SER A 36 -11.95 -4.00 14.57
CA SER A 36 -11.73 -4.89 15.72
C SER A 36 -11.91 -6.37 15.41
N GLU A 37 -12.62 -6.68 14.32
CA GLU A 37 -12.98 -8.02 13.89
C GLU A 37 -13.10 -8.07 12.35
N LEU A 38 -12.94 -9.26 11.79
CA LEU A 38 -13.13 -9.54 10.36
C LEU A 38 -13.99 -10.79 10.19
N ASP A 39 -14.78 -10.82 9.11
CA ASP A 39 -15.58 -12.00 8.76
C ASP A 39 -14.76 -12.91 7.84
N PHE A 40 -14.31 -14.04 8.37
CA PHE A 40 -13.51 -15.02 7.63
C PHE A 40 -14.38 -16.01 6.86
N LEU A 41 -13.90 -16.44 5.69
CA LEU A 41 -14.53 -17.48 4.90
C LEU A 41 -14.17 -18.86 5.49
N LYS A 42 -15.18 -19.57 5.99
CA LYS A 42 -15.04 -20.91 6.58
C LYS A 42 -14.60 -21.95 5.55
N GLY A 43 -13.83 -22.95 5.99
CA GLY A 43 -13.47 -24.13 5.18
C GLY A 43 -12.40 -23.90 4.11
N THR A 44 -11.65 -22.79 4.16
CA THR A 44 -10.57 -22.52 3.21
C THR A 44 -9.23 -23.04 3.74
N GLN A 45 -8.41 -23.65 2.88
CA GLN A 45 -7.10 -24.20 3.27
C GLN A 45 -6.17 -23.19 3.96
N ASN A 46 -6.31 -21.89 3.65
CA ASN A 46 -5.46 -20.85 4.19
C ASN A 46 -6.08 -20.06 5.35
N GLY A 47 -7.36 -20.26 5.70
CA GLY A 47 -8.07 -19.60 6.81
C GLY A 47 -8.26 -18.08 6.72
N LEU A 48 -7.36 -17.40 6.01
CA LEU A 48 -7.24 -15.94 5.93
C LEU A 48 -8.07 -15.34 4.79
N LEU A 49 -8.91 -16.11 4.11
CA LEU A 49 -9.80 -15.53 3.10
C LEU A 49 -10.92 -14.75 3.77
N LEU A 50 -11.13 -13.50 3.34
CA LEU A 50 -12.15 -12.62 3.89
C LEU A 50 -13.42 -12.68 3.04
N LEU A 51 -14.58 -12.67 3.69
CA LEU A 51 -15.86 -12.43 3.01
C LEU A 51 -15.88 -11.01 2.45
N ASN A 52 -16.51 -10.83 1.28
CA ASN A 52 -16.77 -9.50 0.73
C ASN A 52 -18.00 -8.87 1.42
N SER A 53 -17.89 -8.61 2.72
CA SER A 53 -18.92 -7.99 3.55
C SER A 53 -18.67 -6.49 3.74
N GLU A 54 -19.70 -5.74 4.13
CA GLU A 54 -19.55 -4.31 4.46
C GLU A 54 -18.57 -4.08 5.61
N LYS A 55 -18.52 -5.00 6.59
CA LYS A 55 -17.58 -4.99 7.72
C LYS A 55 -16.14 -5.12 7.27
N ASN A 56 -15.85 -6.01 6.32
CA ASN A 56 -14.51 -6.23 5.80
C ASN A 56 -14.09 -5.20 4.76
N ARG A 57 -15.04 -4.48 4.14
CA ARG A 57 -14.80 -3.53 3.05
C ARG A 57 -13.71 -2.50 3.36
N PRO A 58 -13.66 -1.85 4.54
CA PRO A 58 -12.57 -0.92 4.87
C PRO A 58 -11.18 -1.57 4.83
N PHE A 59 -11.04 -2.78 5.38
CA PHE A 59 -9.77 -3.51 5.41
C PHE A 59 -9.34 -3.96 4.01
N ILE A 60 -10.26 -4.55 3.24
CA ILE A 60 -10.02 -4.98 1.85
C ILE A 60 -9.64 -3.77 0.97
N ASN A 61 -10.36 -2.66 1.09
CA ASN A 61 -10.07 -1.44 0.33
C ASN A 61 -8.69 -0.86 0.68
N GLN A 62 -8.27 -0.96 1.92
CA GLN A 62 -6.94 -0.51 2.33
C GLN A 62 -5.82 -1.38 1.74
N LEU A 63 -5.98 -2.71 1.74
CA LEU A 63 -5.06 -3.62 1.05
C LEU A 63 -4.94 -3.27 -0.44
N ARG A 64 -6.08 -3.12 -1.12
CA ARG A 64 -6.14 -2.74 -2.54
C ARG A 64 -5.45 -1.41 -2.82
N LYS A 65 -5.59 -0.41 -1.93
CA LYS A 65 -4.89 0.87 -2.07
C LYS A 65 -3.38 0.68 -2.01
N PHE A 66 -2.87 -0.10 -1.07
CA PHE A 66 -1.43 -0.37 -0.95
C PHE A 66 -0.88 -1.14 -2.16
N ASP A 67 -1.59 -2.14 -2.66
CA ASP A 67 -1.22 -2.83 -3.90
C ASP A 67 -1.27 -1.91 -5.13
N GLY A 68 -2.26 -1.00 -5.18
CA GLY A 68 -2.35 0.04 -6.19
C GLY A 68 -1.17 1.00 -6.16
N LEU A 69 -0.74 1.45 -4.97
CA LEU A 69 0.46 2.28 -4.80
C LEU A 69 1.72 1.56 -5.26
N ARG A 70 1.86 0.26 -4.94
CA ARG A 70 2.99 -0.55 -5.39
C ARG A 70 3.02 -0.68 -6.91
N THR A 71 1.87 -0.91 -7.52
CA THR A 71 1.72 -0.99 -8.98
C THR A 71 2.05 0.34 -9.65
N ARG A 72 1.63 1.47 -9.08
CA ARG A 72 1.99 2.81 -9.56
C ARG A 72 3.50 3.05 -9.45
N LEU A 73 4.11 2.68 -8.33
CA LEU A 73 5.54 2.83 -8.10
C LEU A 73 6.37 2.04 -9.12
N ALA A 74 5.94 0.82 -9.46
CA ALA A 74 6.62 -0.02 -10.45
C ALA A 74 6.61 0.58 -11.87
N LYS A 75 5.66 1.46 -12.18
CA LYS A 75 5.57 2.16 -13.47
C LYS A 75 6.47 3.41 -13.54
N VAL A 76 6.98 3.90 -12.41
CA VAL A 76 7.86 5.07 -12.41
C VAL A 76 9.22 4.69 -13.00
N GLN A 77 9.57 5.36 -14.09
CA GLN A 77 10.87 5.22 -14.74
C GLN A 77 11.90 6.06 -13.99
N THR A 78 13.01 5.43 -13.62
CA THR A 78 14.12 6.07 -12.90
C THR A 78 15.20 6.61 -13.85
N HIS A 79 15.11 6.28 -15.14
CA HIS A 79 16.04 6.71 -16.19
C HIS A 79 17.52 6.40 -15.87
N GLY A 80 17.79 5.33 -15.11
CA GLY A 80 19.14 4.97 -14.68
C GLY A 80 19.73 5.91 -13.61
N ASN A 81 18.95 6.86 -13.09
CA ASN A 81 19.39 7.74 -12.03
C ASN A 81 19.43 6.97 -10.69
N GLU A 82 20.62 6.86 -10.10
CA GLU A 82 20.85 6.09 -8.88
C GLU A 82 20.05 6.60 -7.67
N GLN A 83 19.89 7.93 -7.55
CA GLN A 83 19.13 8.53 -6.46
C GLN A 83 17.64 8.19 -6.58
N LEU A 84 17.07 8.23 -7.79
CA LEU A 84 15.69 7.80 -8.04
C LEU A 84 15.50 6.32 -7.78
N GLU A 85 16.47 5.48 -8.15
CA GLU A 85 16.43 4.05 -7.87
C GLU A 85 16.44 3.76 -6.36
N ALA A 86 17.32 4.42 -5.60
CA ALA A 86 17.35 4.33 -4.15
C ALA A 86 16.01 4.78 -3.53
N LYS A 87 15.47 5.91 -4.00
CA LYS A 87 14.19 6.45 -3.54
C LYS A 87 13.03 5.49 -3.84
N ARG A 88 12.95 4.94 -5.06
CA ARG A 88 11.95 3.95 -5.45
C ARG A 88 12.01 2.71 -4.57
N ARG A 89 13.21 2.18 -4.29
CA ARG A 89 13.40 1.03 -3.40
C ARG A 89 12.95 1.32 -1.97
N ALA A 90 13.28 2.49 -1.44
CA ALA A 90 12.85 2.89 -0.10
C ALA A 90 11.32 2.97 -0.01
N THR A 91 10.66 3.54 -1.02
CA THR A 91 9.19 3.61 -1.09
C THR A 91 8.55 2.23 -1.24
N ASP A 92 9.10 1.32 -2.07
CA ASP A 92 8.61 -0.07 -2.19
C ASP A 92 8.71 -0.79 -0.84
N MET A 93 9.83 -0.63 -0.13
CA MET A 93 10.01 -1.21 1.20
C MET A 93 8.99 -0.66 2.20
N ALA A 94 8.68 0.64 2.16
CA ALA A 94 7.65 1.21 3.02
C ALA A 94 6.26 0.62 2.75
N ILE A 95 5.89 0.45 1.47
CA ILE A 95 4.62 -0.18 1.07
C ILE A 95 4.56 -1.65 1.53
N ARG A 96 5.64 -2.41 1.31
CA ARG A 96 5.73 -3.81 1.75
C ARG A 96 5.59 -3.94 3.26
N ARG A 97 6.21 -3.06 4.04
CA ARG A 97 6.07 -3.04 5.51
C ARG A 97 4.63 -2.75 5.93
N ALA A 98 3.93 -1.85 5.25
CA ALA A 98 2.53 -1.55 5.54
C ALA A 98 1.62 -2.77 5.23
N LEU A 99 1.82 -3.42 4.08
CA LEU A 99 1.12 -4.66 3.71
C LEU A 99 1.40 -5.79 4.71
N PHE A 100 2.65 -5.96 5.11
CA PHE A 100 3.05 -6.98 6.08
C PHE A 100 2.33 -6.79 7.43
N ARG A 101 2.32 -5.57 7.97
CA ARG A 101 1.61 -5.25 9.21
C ARG A 101 0.11 -5.51 9.12
N MET A 102 -0.51 -5.24 7.98
CA MET A 102 -1.92 -5.58 7.77
C MET A 102 -2.13 -7.10 7.79
N LYS A 103 -1.24 -7.87 7.17
CA LYS A 103 -1.31 -9.34 7.19
C LYS A 103 -1.12 -9.90 8.60
N GLU A 104 -0.18 -9.35 9.38
CA GLU A 104 -0.01 -9.72 10.79
C GLU A 104 -1.27 -9.42 11.61
N TYR A 105 -1.89 -8.26 11.38
CA TYR A 105 -3.13 -7.91 12.06
C TYR A 105 -4.29 -8.83 11.68
N GLN A 106 -4.40 -9.19 10.39
CA GLN A 106 -5.38 -10.15 9.91
C GLN A 106 -5.20 -11.52 10.56
N LEU A 107 -3.96 -12.00 10.66
CA LEU A 107 -3.64 -13.27 11.33
C LEU A 107 -4.05 -13.23 12.80
N LYS A 108 -3.72 -12.15 13.52
CA LYS A 108 -4.14 -11.98 14.92
C LYS A 108 -5.66 -12.03 15.10
N LEU A 109 -6.42 -11.46 14.16
CA LEU A 109 -7.88 -11.53 14.21
C LEU A 109 -8.41 -12.92 13.86
N TYR A 110 -7.71 -13.64 12.98
CA TYR A 110 -8.04 -15.02 12.64
C TYR A 110 -7.81 -15.95 13.83
N ASP A 111 -6.68 -15.84 14.52
CA ASP A 111 -6.37 -16.67 15.70
C ASP A 111 -7.46 -16.50 16.78
N LYS A 112 -7.86 -15.26 17.06
CA LYS A 112 -8.98 -14.95 17.97
C LYS A 112 -10.31 -15.52 17.50
N TYR A 113 -10.57 -15.47 16.19
CA TYR A 113 -11.77 -16.04 15.60
C TYR A 113 -11.80 -17.56 15.77
N THR A 114 -10.65 -18.24 15.65
CA THR A 114 -10.55 -19.69 15.84
C THR A 114 -10.51 -20.12 17.30
N GLU A 115 -9.98 -19.31 18.22
CA GLU A 115 -10.03 -19.59 19.67
C GLU A 115 -11.45 -19.44 20.25
N ALA A 116 -12.31 -18.65 19.60
CA ALA A 116 -13.67 -18.41 20.03
C ALA A 116 -14.68 -19.50 19.61
N TYR A 117 -14.24 -20.51 18.85
CA TYR A 117 -15.05 -21.63 18.35
C TYR A 117 -14.45 -22.98 18.75
#